data_AF-A0A6S6SIG5-F1
#
_entry.id   AF-A0A6S6SIG5-F1
#
_cell.length_a   1.000
_cell.length_b   1.000
_cell.length_c   1.000
_cell.angle_alpha   90.00
_cell.angle_beta   90.00
_cell.angle_gamma   90.00
#
_symmetry.space_group_name_H-M   'P 1'
#
loop_
_entity.id
_entity.type
_entity.pdbx_description
1 polymer ?
#
loop_
_entity_poly.entity_id
_entity_poly.type
_entity_poly.pdbx_seq_one_letter_code
_entity_poly.pdbx_strand_id
1 'polypeptide(L)'
;MSEATKVAITNSNTWMRIVYMVLFGFVYSIAEVVMIAIAVVQVLFKLSTGEVNQNLLALGKQVVKYIYNIMQFLTFSTDEKPFPFSTWQDSSK
;
A
#
# COMPACT_ATOMS: atom_id res chain seq x y z
N MET A 1 1.76 10.80 35.08
CA MET A 1 1.17 10.85 33.73
C MET A 1 0.44 12.18 33.59
N SER A 2 0.70 12.96 32.54
CA SER A 2 -0.01 14.22 32.29
C SER A 2 -1.40 13.95 31.70
N GLU A 3 -2.34 14.88 31.85
CA GLU A 3 -3.70 14.75 31.29
C GLU A 3 -3.70 14.51 29.78
N ALA A 4 -2.75 15.12 29.05
CA ALA A 4 -2.58 14.92 27.61
C ALA A 4 -2.33 13.44 27.23
N THR A 5 -1.60 12.69 28.07
CA THR A 5 -1.34 11.26 27.83
C THR A 5 -2.60 10.41 28.03
N LYS A 6 -3.44 10.74 29.03
CA LYS A 6 -4.72 10.04 29.26
C LYS A 6 -5.69 10.27 28.10
N VAL A 7 -5.78 11.49 27.57
CA VAL A 7 -6.65 11.81 26.42
C VAL A 7 -6.23 11.03 25.17
N ALA A 8 -4.93 10.93 24.90
CA ALA A 8 -4.42 10.13 23.77
C ALA A 8 -4.73 8.63 23.92
N ILE A 9 -4.58 8.08 25.13
CA ILE A 9 -4.85 6.66 25.41
C ILE A 9 -6.35 6.32 25.35
N THR A 10 -7.23 7.28 25.63
CA THR A 10 -8.69 7.04 25.69
C THR A 10 -9.39 7.42 24.37
N ASN A 11 -8.67 7.93 23.37
CA ASN A 11 -9.25 8.35 22.11
C ASN A 11 -9.54 7.13 21.19
N SER A 12 -10.82 6.82 21.01
CA SER A 12 -11.31 5.73 20.15
C SER A 12 -10.76 5.81 18.71
N ASN A 13 -10.57 7.01 18.16
CA ASN A 13 -10.05 7.20 16.81
C ASN A 13 -8.59 6.72 16.67
N THR A 14 -7.77 6.87 17.73
CA THR A 14 -6.37 6.41 17.73
C THR A 14 -6.28 4.89 17.74
N TRP A 15 -7.10 4.21 18.55
CA TRP A 15 -7.14 2.75 18.58
C TRP A 15 -7.66 2.15 17.28
N MET A 16 -8.69 2.76 16.69
CA MET A 16 -9.20 2.33 15.39
C MET A 16 -8.13 2.48 14.30
N ARG A 17 -7.34 3.56 14.31
CA ARG A 17 -6.21 3.72 13.40
C ARG A 17 -5.20 2.58 13.56
N ILE A 18 -4.84 2.21 14.78
CA ILE A 18 -3.88 1.12 15.04
C ILE A 18 -4.39 -0.21 14.43
N VAL A 19 -5.67 -0.52 14.57
CA VAL A 19 -6.28 -1.71 13.94
C VAL A 19 -6.10 -1.68 12.42
N TYR A 20 -6.39 -0.54 11.78
CA TYR A 20 -6.16 -0.36 10.36
C TYR A 20 -4.67 -0.43 9.99
N MET A 21 -3.76 0.05 10.84
CA MET A 21 -2.31 -0.05 10.58
C MET A 21 -1.85 -1.50 10.57
N VAL A 22 -2.34 -2.33 11.49
CA VAL A 22 -2.05 -3.77 11.48
C VAL A 22 -2.62 -4.44 10.22
N LEU A 23 -3.87 -4.13 9.86
CA LEU A 23 -4.50 -4.63 8.64
C LEU A 23 -3.70 -4.24 7.39
N PHE A 24 -3.35 -2.96 7.25
CA PHE A 24 -2.61 -2.48 6.08
C PHE A 24 -1.15 -2.92 6.08
N GLY A 25 -0.52 -3.17 7.23
CA GLY A 25 0.79 -3.83 7.30
C GLY A 25 0.75 -5.25 6.73
N PHE A 26 -0.30 -6.01 7.04
CA PHE A 26 -0.52 -7.33 6.44
C PHE A 26 -0.76 -7.23 4.93
N VAL A 27 -1.61 -6.30 4.49
CA VAL A 27 -1.89 -6.08 3.07
C VAL A 27 -0.65 -5.59 2.31
N TYR A 28 0.19 -4.75 2.92
CA TYR A 28 1.48 -4.34 2.37
C TYR A 28 2.39 -5.54 2.11
N SER A 29 2.48 -6.48 3.07
CA SER A 29 3.30 -7.69 2.91
C SER A 29 2.86 -8.52 1.70
N ILE A 30 1.55 -8.64 1.46
CA ILE A 30 1.02 -9.29 0.27
C ILE A 30 1.37 -8.50 -1.01
N ALA A 31 1.16 -7.18 -0.99
CA ALA A 31 1.44 -6.32 -2.13
C ALA A 31 2.93 -6.32 -2.52
N GLU A 32 3.83 -6.41 -1.54
CA GLU A 32 5.27 -6.57 -1.75
C GLU A 32 5.60 -7.87 -2.49
N VAL A 33 5.05 -9.00 -2.04
CA VAL A 33 5.23 -10.30 -2.73
C VAL A 33 4.71 -10.23 -4.17
N VAL A 34 3.55 -9.60 -4.39
CA VAL A 34 3.00 -9.40 -5.75
C VAL A 34 3.93 -8.54 -6.60
N MET A 35 4.48 -7.47 -6.05
CA MET A 35 5.42 -6.60 -6.76
C MET A 35 6.70 -7.34 -7.18
N ILE A 36 7.26 -8.16 -6.28
CA ILE A 36 8.42 -9.01 -6.58
C ILE A 36 8.07 -10.01 -7.70
N ALA A 37 6.90 -10.66 -7.62
CA ALA A 37 6.46 -11.58 -8.67
C ALA A 37 6.33 -10.87 -10.04
N ILE A 38 5.74 -9.68 -10.08
CA ILE A 38 5.66 -8.86 -11.30
C ILE A 38 7.06 -8.58 -11.85
N ALA A 39 8.00 -8.18 -10.99
CA ALA A 39 9.37 -7.89 -11.40
C ALA A 39 10.08 -9.13 -11.98
N VAL A 40 9.95 -10.30 -11.34
CA VAL A 40 10.52 -11.55 -11.84
C VAL A 40 9.94 -11.92 -13.20
N VAL A 41 8.61 -11.87 -13.36
CA VAL A 41 7.96 -12.19 -14.64
C VAL A 41 8.36 -11.19 -15.73
N GLN A 42 8.51 -9.91 -15.40
CA GLN A 42 9.00 -8.90 -16.34
C GLN A 42 10.42 -9.20 -16.84
N VAL A 43 11.31 -9.61 -15.95
CA VAL A 43 12.68 -10.01 -16.33
C VAL A 43 12.64 -11.23 -17.24
N LEU A 44 11.86 -12.25 -16.90
CA LEU A 44 11.71 -13.45 -17.75
C LEU A 44 11.16 -13.10 -19.14
N PHE A 45 10.17 -12.22 -19.20
CA PHE A 45 9.61 -11.74 -20.48
C PHE A 45 10.67 -10.97 -21.28
N LYS A 46 11.39 -10.05 -20.65
CA LYS A 46 12.47 -9.27 -21.28
C LYS A 46 13.60 -10.15 -21.83
N LEU A 47 13.98 -11.20 -21.11
CA LEU A 47 15.00 -12.15 -21.55
C LEU A 47 14.51 -13.02 -22.73
N SER A 48 13.21 -13.32 -22.79
CA SER A 48 12.64 -14.20 -23.81
C SER A 48 12.25 -13.46 -25.09
N THR A 49 11.76 -12.23 -24.99
CA THR A 49 11.19 -11.46 -26.12
C THR A 49 12.01 -10.24 -26.50
N GLY A 50 12.97 -9.83 -25.67
CA GLY A 50 13.72 -8.59 -25.85
C GLY A 50 12.95 -7.33 -25.46
N GLU A 51 11.68 -7.43 -25.03
CA GLU A 51 10.82 -6.31 -24.63
C GLU A 51 10.20 -6.53 -23.25
N VAL A 52 9.73 -5.47 -22.60
CA VAL A 52 8.94 -5.61 -21.36
C VAL A 52 7.46 -5.81 -21.69
N ASN A 53 6.74 -6.52 -20.85
CA ASN A 53 5.30 -6.72 -21.04
C ASN A 53 4.53 -5.48 -20.57
N GLN A 54 3.79 -4.83 -21.49
CA GLN A 54 3.08 -3.58 -21.18
C GLN A 54 1.95 -3.74 -20.16
N ASN A 55 1.26 -4.89 -20.17
CA ASN A 55 0.18 -5.16 -19.21
C ASN A 55 0.75 -5.33 -17.79
N LEU A 56 1.84 -6.10 -17.65
CA LEU A 56 2.53 -6.24 -16.37
C LEU A 56 3.16 -4.92 -15.91
N LEU A 57 3.56 -4.05 -16.83
CA LEU A 57 4.11 -2.73 -16.50
C LEU A 57 3.01 -1.83 -15.93
N ALA A 58 1.84 -1.82 -16.56
CA ALA A 58 0.67 -1.10 -16.07
C ALA A 58 0.24 -1.62 -14.68
N LEU A 59 0.17 -2.94 -14.50
CA LEU A 59 -0.14 -3.55 -13.21
C LEU A 59 0.89 -3.17 -12.13
N GLY A 60 2.19 -3.26 -12.45
CA GLY A 60 3.26 -2.87 -11.53
C GLY A 60 3.14 -1.43 -11.05
N LYS A 61 2.80 -0.49 -11.96
CA LYS A 61 2.56 0.91 -11.59
C LYS A 61 1.40 1.05 -10.59
N GLN A 62 0.32 0.31 -10.78
CA GLN A 62 -0.82 0.34 -9.86
C GLN A 62 -0.44 -0.22 -8.47
N VAL A 63 0.30 -1.34 -8.44
CA VAL A 63 0.76 -1.96 -7.18
C VAL A 63 1.72 -1.02 -6.43
N VAL A 64 2.68 -0.39 -7.11
CA VAL A 64 3.59 0.59 -6.50
C VAL A 64 2.82 1.77 -5.89
N LYS A 65 1.83 2.29 -6.61
CA LYS A 65 0.98 3.39 -6.11
C LYS A 65 0.15 2.96 -4.89
N TYR A 66 -0.34 1.73 -4.89
CA TYR A 66 -1.07 1.19 -3.76
C TYR A 66 -0.17 1.02 -2.52
N ILE A 67 1.05 0.50 -2.70
CA ILE A 67 2.07 0.42 -1.63
C ILE A 67 2.36 1.82 -1.07
N TYR A 68 2.55 2.82 -1.94
CA TYR A 68 2.77 4.21 -1.51
C TYR A 68 1.63 4.73 -0.63
N ASN A 69 0.37 4.50 -1.02
CA ASN A 69 -0.78 4.91 -0.22
C ASN A 69 -0.82 4.23 1.14
N ILE A 70 -0.50 2.93 1.21
CA ILE A 70 -0.37 2.23 2.49
C ILE A 70 0.72 2.87 3.35
N MET A 71 1.89 3.15 2.78
CA MET A 71 2.99 3.76 3.52
C MET A 71 2.63 5.15 4.06
N GLN A 72 1.90 5.96 3.29
CA GLN A 72 1.43 7.26 3.78
C GLN A 72 0.52 7.11 5.02
N PHE A 73 -0.38 6.12 5.01
CA PHE A 73 -1.23 5.83 6.15
C PHE A 73 -0.42 5.30 7.36
N LEU A 74 0.47 4.34 7.14
CA LEU A 74 1.28 3.72 8.21
C LEU A 74 2.24 4.71 8.87
N THR A 75 2.72 5.71 8.13
CA THR A 75 3.68 6.71 8.61
C THR A 75 3.04 7.98 9.14
N PHE A 76 1.71 7.99 9.33
CA PHE A 76 0.96 9.18 9.77
C PHE A 76 1.07 10.40 8.82
N SER A 77 1.49 10.17 7.57
CA SER A 77 1.52 11.22 6.54
C SER A 77 0.11 11.61 6.06
N THR A 78 -0.87 10.72 6.25
CA THR A 78 -2.29 10.97 5.97
C THR A 78 -3.19 10.17 6.92
N ASP A 79 -4.42 10.65 7.13
CA ASP A 79 -5.51 9.94 7.81
C ASP A 79 -6.43 9.18 6.83
N GLU A 80 -6.23 9.36 5.52
CA GLU A 80 -6.97 8.64 4.50
C GLU A 80 -6.59 7.16 4.48
N LYS A 81 -7.58 6.28 4.60
CA LYS A 81 -7.39 4.83 4.51
C LYS A 81 -7.27 4.43 3.03
N PRO A 82 -6.31 3.58 2.65
CA PRO A 82 -6.23 3.02 1.31
C PRO A 82 -7.48 2.23 0.88
N PHE A 83 -7.56 1.89 -0.41
CA PHE A 83 -8.55 0.94 -0.95
C PHE A 83 -8.61 -0.34 -0.07
N PRO A 84 -9.80 -0.92 0.18
CA PRO A 84 -11.12 -0.61 -0.41
C PRO A 84 -11.88 0.54 0.27
N PHE A 85 -11.27 1.24 1.23
CA PHE A 85 -11.93 2.32 1.96
C PHE A 85 -11.80 3.68 1.27
N SER A 86 -10.89 3.79 0.29
CA SER A 86 -10.81 4.87 -0.68
C SER A 86 -11.00 4.33 -2.09
N THR A 87 -11.23 5.23 -3.04
CA THR A 87 -11.25 4.90 -4.47
C THR A 87 -9.93 4.25 -4.89
N TRP A 88 -10.03 3.17 -5.67
CA TRP A 88 -8.87 2.60 -6.35
C TRP A 88 -8.31 3.65 -7.31
N GLN A 89 -7.05 4.03 -7.11
CA GLN A 89 -6.42 4.98 -8.00
C GLN A 89 -5.97 4.26 -9.27
N ASP A 90 -6.93 4.07 -10.17
CA ASP A 90 -6.65 3.52 -11.48
C ASP A 90 -5.70 4.47 -12.24
N SER A 91 -4.79 3.91 -13.01
CA SER A 91 -3.75 4.65 -13.71
C SER A 91 -4.31 5.38 -14.95
N SER A 92 -5.40 6.14 -14.81
CA SER A 92 -5.91 7.04 -15.84
C SER A 92 -5.29 8.42 -15.69
N LYS A 93 -3.99 8.51 -16.00
CA LYS A 93 -3.29 9.64 -16.64
C LYS A 93 -1.79 9.33 -16.73
#